data_AF-A0A9D2BWP3-F1
#
_entry.id   AF-A0A9D2BWP3-F1
#
_cell.length_a   1.000
_cell.length_b   1.000
_cell.length_c   1.000
_cell.angle_alpha   90.00
_cell.angle_beta   90.00
_cell.angle_gamma   90.00
#
_symmetry.space_group_name_H-M   'P 1'
#
loop_
_entity.id
_entity.type
_entity.pdbx_description
1 polymer ?
#
loop_
_entity_poly.entity_id
_entity_poly.type
_entity_poly.pdbx_seq_one_letter_code
_entity_poly.pdbx_strand_id
1 'polypeptide(L)' 'MKQVYIHGLGQTPASWEPVLHLLDTSSDAICPDLTKMVSAEDATYSTLYHSFTRFCDGLETP' A
#
# COMPACT_ATOMS: atom_id res chain seq x y z
N MET A 1 15.15 -3.89 -5.37
CA MET A 1 14.70 -2.63 -4.74
C MET A 1 13.21 -2.79 -4.52
N LYS A 2 12.72 -2.72 -3.27
CA LYS A 2 11.30 -2.95 -3.01
C LYS A 2 10.48 -1.77 -3.53
N GLN A 3 9.37 -2.04 -4.20
CA GLN A 3 8.48 -1.03 -4.78
C GLN A 3 7.12 -1.08 -4.10
N VAL A 4 6.59 0.08 -3.70
CA VAL A 4 5.29 0.18 -3.03
C VAL A 4 4.21 0.59 -4.04
N TYR A 5 3.18 -0.25 -4.16
CA TYR A 5 2.05 -0.05 -5.07
C TYR A 5 0.79 0.31 -4.28
N ILE A 6 0.32 1.54 -4.44
CA ILE A 6 -0.80 2.09 -3.66
C ILE A 6 -2.08 2.02 -4.48
N HIS A 7 -3.13 1.39 -3.95
CA HIS A 7 -4.44 1.29 -4.61
C HIS A 7 -5.31 2.56 -4.38
N GLY A 8 -6.34 2.75 -5.21
CA GLY A 8 -7.30 3.85 -5.09
C GLY A 8 -8.52 3.53 -4.20
N LEU A 9 -9.43 4.50 -4.10
CA LEU A 9 -10.70 4.35 -3.36
C LEU A 9 -11.56 3.23 -3.98
N GLY A 10 -12.09 2.34 -3.14
CA GLY A 10 -12.91 1.20 -3.57
C GLY A 10 -12.12 0.02 -4.15
N GLN A 11 -10.80 0.14 -4.25
CA GLN A 11 -9.89 -0.93 -4.64
C GLN A 11 -9.25 -1.57 -3.40
N THR A 12 -8.56 -2.68 -3.62
CA THR A 12 -7.75 -3.40 -2.61
C THR A 12 -6.37 -3.72 -3.22
N PRO A 13 -5.40 -4.22 -2.44
CA PRO A 13 -4.12 -4.68 -2.97
C PRO A 13 -4.21 -5.62 -4.17
N ALA A 14 -5.26 -6.45 -4.25
CA ALA A 14 -5.48 -7.40 -5.33
C ALA A 14 -5.63 -6.72 -6.71
N SER A 15 -5.94 -5.42 -6.75
CA SER A 15 -6.01 -4.66 -8.02
C SER A 15 -4.67 -4.60 -8.76
N TRP A 16 -3.56 -4.85 -8.06
CA TRP A 16 -2.23 -4.90 -8.66
C TRP A 16 -1.83 -6.27 -9.20
N GLU A 17 -2.52 -7.36 -8.85
CA GLU A 17 -2.12 -8.72 -9.26
C GLU A 17 -1.89 -8.88 -10.78
N PRO A 18 -2.79 -8.40 -11.67
CA PRO A 18 -2.57 -8.53 -13.12
C PRO A 18 -1.35 -7.73 -13.59
N VAL A 19 -1.11 -6.58 -12.99
CA VAL A 19 0.02 -5.69 -13.35
C VAL A 19 1.34 -6.32 -12.90
N LEU A 20 1.41 -6.82 -11.67
CA LEU A 20 2.60 -7.45 -11.12
C LEU A 20 2.97 -8.73 -11.86
N HIS A 21 1.97 -9.48 -12.32
CA HIS A 21 2.19 -10.65 -13.18
C HIS A 21 2.84 -10.25 -14.51
N LEU A 22 2.39 -9.16 -15.13
CA LEU A 22 2.95 -8.68 -16.40
C LEU A 22 4.33 -8.03 -16.25
N LEU A 23 4.63 -7.44 -15.10
CA LEU A 23 5.92 -6.81 -14.82
C LEU A 23 7.01 -7.81 -14.39
N ASP A 24 6.65 -9.05 -14.06
CA ASP A 24 7.55 -10.06 -13.48
C ASP A 24 8.25 -9.59 -12.18
N THR A 25 7.57 -8.73 -11.41
CA THR A 25 8.10 -8.12 -10.17
C THR A 25 7.39 -8.59 -8.91
N SER A 26 6.70 -9.72 -8.96
CA SER A 26 5.84 -10.20 -7.86
C SER A 26 6.58 -10.45 -6.54
N SER A 27 7.89 -10.75 -6.57
CA SER A 27 8.70 -11.00 -5.37
C SER A 27 9.07 -9.75 -4.58
N ASP A 28 9.11 -8.59 -5.24
CA ASP A 28 9.68 -7.34 -4.71
C ASP A 28 8.62 -6.25 -4.49
N ALA A 29 7.37 -6.53 -4.88
CA ALA A 29 6.25 -5.61 -4.79
C ALA A 29 5.58 -5.66 -3.41
N ILE A 30 5.34 -4.49 -2.85
CA ILE A 30 4.63 -4.29 -1.59
C ILE A 30 3.29 -3.61 -1.91
N CYS A 31 2.19 -4.28 -1.61
CA CYS A 31 0.84 -3.77 -1.87
C CYS A 31 0.07 -3.60 -0.54
N PRO A 32 0.25 -2.49 0.17
CA PRO A 32 -0.45 -2.26 1.44
C PRO A 32 -1.95 -2.09 1.24
N ASP A 33 -2.74 -2.59 2.20
CA ASP A 33 -4.18 -2.35 2.25
C ASP A 33 -4.47 -1.08 3.06
N LEU A 34 -4.74 0.02 2.35
CA LEU A 34 -4.99 1.33 2.98
C LEU A 34 -6.22 1.30 3.90
N THR A 35 -7.22 0.49 3.58
CA THR A 35 -8.46 0.41 4.38
C THR A 35 -8.24 -0.27 5.72
N LYS A 36 -7.19 -1.11 5.83
CA LYS A 36 -6.79 -1.75 7.09
C LYS A 36 -5.85 -0.89 7.93
N MET A 37 -5.41 0.26 7.44
CA MET A 37 -4.48 1.16 8.16
C MET A 37 -5.17 2.13 9.10
N VAL A 38 -6.50 2.26 9.01
CA VAL A 38 -7.31 3.20 9.80
C VAL A 38 -8.63 2.53 10.21
N SER A 39 -9.15 2.91 11.37
CA SER A 39 -10.51 2.56 11.78
C SER A 39 -11.53 3.32 10.93
N ALA A 40 -12.77 2.81 10.84
CA ALA A 40 -13.84 3.50 10.13
C ALA A 40 -14.19 4.85 10.80
N GLU A 41 -14.06 4.94 12.12
CA GLU A 41 -14.33 6.15 12.90
C GLU A 41 -13.29 7.26 12.64
N ASP A 42 -12.03 6.89 12.35
CA ASP A 42 -10.91 7.83 12.16
C ASP A 42 -10.47 7.96 10.70
N ALA A 43 -11.31 7.55 9.75
CA ALA A 43 -10.99 7.48 8.31
C ALA A 43 -10.91 8.86 7.64
N THR A 44 -9.99 9.70 8.10
CA THR A 44 -9.62 10.98 7.47
C THR A 44 -8.36 10.80 6.63
N TYR A 45 -8.17 11.70 5.65
CA TYR A 45 -6.91 11.73 4.89
C TYR A 45 -5.69 11.88 5.81
N SER A 46 -5.78 12.73 6.84
CA SER A 46 -4.65 12.96 7.74
C SER A 46 -4.29 11.70 8.52
N THR A 47 -5.26 11.00 9.09
CA THR A 47 -5.02 9.74 9.80
C THR A 47 -4.40 8.70 8.87
N LEU A 48 -4.97 8.53 7.67
CA LEU A 48 -4.47 7.58 6.69
C LEU A 48 -3.04 7.92 6.24
N TYR A 49 -2.77 9.19 5.97
CA TYR A 49 -1.44 9.68 5.60
C TYR A 49 -0.41 9.37 6.69
N HIS A 50 -0.71 9.67 7.96
CA HIS A 50 0.22 9.37 9.06
C HIS A 50 0.44 7.87 9.24
N SER A 51 -0.61 7.04 9.17
CA SER A 51 -0.49 5.58 9.22
C SER A 51 0.37 5.05 8.07
N PHE A 52 0.17 5.56 6.87
CA PHE A 52 0.94 5.16 5.69
C PHE A 52 2.41 5.62 5.77
N THR A 53 2.68 6.84 6.23
CA THR A 53 4.06 7.32 6.47
C THR A 53 4.77 6.42 7.47
N ARG A 54 4.13 6.08 8.60
CA ARG A 54 4.70 5.16 9.59
C ARG A 54 4.99 3.77 9.01
N PHE A 55 4.13 3.29 8.12
CA PHE A 55 4.38 2.05 7.37
C PHE A 55 5.64 2.17 6.51
N CYS A 56 5.81 3.27 5.78
CA CYS A 56 6.98 3.54 4.95
C CYS A 56 8.27 3.67 5.78
N ASP A 57 8.22 4.29 6.95
CA ASP A 57 9.38 4.42 7.85
C ASP A 57 9.93 3.05 8.32
N GLY A 58 9.10 2.00 8.31
CA GLY A 58 9.49 0.63 8.62
C GLY A 58 10.09 -0.15 7.45
N LEU A 59 10.10 0.42 6.24
CA LEU A 59 10.69 -0.21 5.07
C LEU A 59 12.20 0.03 5.04
N GLU A 60 12.94 -0.98 4.59
CA GLU A 60 14.37 -0.83 4.31
C GLU A 60 14.56 0.27 3.27
N THR A 61 15.33 1.29 3.65
CA THR A 61 15.74 2.36 2.74
C THR A 61 16.89 1.89 1.85
N PRO A 62 17.00 2.39 0.60
CA PRO A 62 18.13 2.10 -0.27
C PRO A 62 19.48 2.48 0.33
#